data_AF-A0A4R8DV92-F1
#
_entry.id   AF-A0A4R8DV92-F1
#
_cell.length_a   1.000
_cell.length_b   1.000
_cell.length_c   1.000
_cell.angle_alpha   90.00
_cell.angle_beta   90.00
_cell.angle_gamma   90.00
#
_symmetry.space_group_name_H-M   'P 1'
#
loop_
_entity.id
_entity.type
_entity.pdbx_description
1 polymer ?
#
loop_
_entity_poly.entity_id
_entity_poly.type
_entity_poly.pdbx_seq_one_letter_code
_entity_poly.pdbx_strand_id
1 'polypeptide(L)'
;MRIAFLVCCLEAFTASAQPRIVNIVNFIRLLEPRDPNVTEDVLYQTVVQQVALMKKYHLAGTFLLQYDALMDPRYQQLLKSLPRDTFEIGAWWEIPQPLVEKAGLTWRGRYPWDWRANIGFSTGYTPLERERLVDTYMHDFKAIFGYYPQSVASWFIDEHTLEYMYRRYGIVASANCKDQYGTDGYTLWGGYWNQAYYPSKVNAYMPAQHEAEEIPVPIFRMLGSDPVRQYDNGLGAERQGVVTLEPVYRFGGGDSTWVDWFFREFVRGEPMAFAYTQAGQENSFTWPAMARGLALQFPRIALMRDAHQLRVETLAQSGAWFKAHYKVTPATSVTVTHDLPGSDKKTVWFDSRYYRVNLLWAGDTLRIRDIHLFDERLPSPYLNTPLTGNAAAFYTLPFVDGYLWSDASVLAGLCFKVGTVALKGGDPIVTSPEPGHLHIVWPLTTVPGKMIIDLDERRIRISCTAPWFAELAASPKAALPFTSVTPNRVTASFEGFSYGVSATRGKFSEGSVLRMTPENGVLELNTAPY
;
A
#
# COMPACT_ATOMS: atom_id res chain seq x y z
N MET A 1 -16.98 -15.01 48.86
CA MET A 1 -16.43 -15.37 47.54
C MET A 1 -17.46 -14.95 46.48
N ARG A 2 -17.36 -13.72 45.96
CA ARG A 2 -18.30 -13.19 44.95
C ARG A 2 -17.56 -13.14 43.61
N ILE A 3 -18.05 -13.92 42.66
CA ILE A 3 -17.61 -13.93 41.26
C ILE A 3 -18.19 -12.67 40.61
N ALA A 4 -17.33 -11.71 40.29
CA ALA A 4 -17.69 -10.56 39.47
C ALA A 4 -17.65 -10.98 38.00
N PHE A 5 -18.84 -11.04 37.38
CA PHE A 5 -18.95 -11.11 35.93
C PHE A 5 -18.49 -9.78 35.34
N LEU A 6 -17.35 -9.80 34.65
CA LEU A 6 -16.91 -8.68 33.84
C LEU A 6 -17.77 -8.64 32.58
N VAL A 7 -18.85 -7.87 32.62
CA VAL A 7 -19.60 -7.48 31.42
C VAL A 7 -18.70 -6.50 30.66
N CYS A 8 -18.01 -7.00 29.64
CA CYS A 8 -17.36 -6.15 28.66
C CYS A 8 -18.48 -5.41 27.90
N CYS A 9 -18.69 -4.13 28.21
CA CYS A 9 -19.56 -3.26 27.43
C CYS A 9 -19.02 -3.20 25.99
N LEU A 10 -19.64 -3.95 25.09
CA LEU A 10 -19.60 -3.68 23.67
C LEU A 10 -20.34 -2.35 23.47
N GLU A 11 -19.60 -1.24 23.41
CA GLU A 11 -20.15 0.02 22.91
C GLU A 11 -20.80 -0.24 21.56
N ALA A 12 -22.06 0.20 21.41
CA ALA A 12 -22.82 0.04 20.18
C ALA A 12 -22.10 0.78 19.04
N PHE A 13 -21.43 0.03 18.18
CA PHE A 13 -20.81 0.56 16.98
C PHE A 13 -21.92 0.87 15.97
N THR A 14 -22.17 2.15 15.70
CA THR A 14 -22.99 2.54 14.54
C THR A 14 -22.20 2.21 13.28
N ALA A 15 -22.77 1.41 12.38
CA ALA A 15 -22.17 1.12 11.08
C ALA A 15 -21.78 2.45 10.41
N SER A 16 -20.50 2.64 10.09
CA SER A 16 -20.09 3.86 9.39
C SER A 16 -20.57 3.81 7.95
N ALA A 17 -20.89 4.98 7.40
CA ALA A 17 -21.37 5.12 6.04
C ALA A 17 -20.38 4.57 4.98
N GLN A 18 -19.08 4.60 5.28
CA GLN A 18 -18.03 4.22 4.34
C GLN A 18 -17.59 2.76 4.52
N PRO A 19 -17.36 2.03 3.41
CA PRO A 19 -17.10 0.59 3.49
C PRO A 19 -15.69 0.29 4.03
N ARG A 20 -15.61 -0.78 4.82
CA ARG A 20 -14.37 -1.37 5.32
C ARG A 20 -14.22 -2.71 4.63
N ILE A 21 -13.24 -2.83 3.74
CA ILE A 21 -13.10 -3.97 2.84
C ILE A 21 -11.88 -4.79 3.23
N VAL A 22 -12.07 -6.09 3.41
CA VAL A 22 -10.98 -7.07 3.54
C VAL A 22 -11.01 -7.95 2.31
N ASN A 23 -9.92 -7.98 1.55
CA ASN A 23 -9.69 -9.07 0.60
C ASN A 23 -8.82 -10.15 1.26
N ILE A 24 -9.26 -11.40 1.17
CA ILE A 24 -8.41 -12.54 1.52
C ILE A 24 -7.81 -13.08 0.23
N VAL A 25 -6.56 -12.75 -0.02
CA VAL A 25 -5.83 -13.13 -1.24
C VAL A 25 -4.73 -14.12 -0.89
N ASN A 26 -4.78 -15.31 -1.50
CA ASN A 26 -3.75 -16.32 -1.40
C ASN A 26 -3.18 -16.55 -2.79
N PHE A 27 -1.86 -16.54 -2.92
CA PHE A 27 -1.19 -16.71 -4.21
C PHE A 27 -0.31 -17.96 -4.18
N ILE A 28 -0.31 -18.68 -5.30
CA ILE A 28 0.05 -20.08 -5.36
C ILE A 28 1.17 -20.25 -6.39
N ARG A 29 2.31 -20.74 -5.92
CA ARG A 29 3.40 -21.26 -6.76
C ARG A 29 3.42 -22.77 -6.73
N LEU A 30 3.96 -23.40 -7.78
CA LEU A 30 4.15 -24.86 -7.79
C LEU A 30 5.41 -25.27 -7.04
N LEU A 31 6.45 -24.42 -7.04
CA LEU A 31 7.77 -24.76 -6.53
C LEU A 31 8.41 -23.62 -5.72
N GLU A 32 9.30 -23.98 -4.80
CA GLU A 32 10.10 -23.05 -3.99
C GLU A 32 11.58 -23.47 -4.01
N PRO A 33 12.40 -22.93 -4.92
CA PRO A 33 13.75 -23.42 -5.16
C PRO A 33 14.76 -22.96 -4.10
N ARG A 34 14.35 -22.06 -3.18
CA ARG A 34 15.22 -21.56 -2.09
C ARG A 34 15.32 -22.55 -0.92
N ASP A 35 14.34 -23.44 -0.76
CA ASP A 35 14.32 -24.44 0.32
C ASP A 35 13.87 -25.81 -0.22
N PRO A 36 14.77 -26.82 -0.28
CA PRO A 36 14.44 -28.15 -0.80
C PRO A 36 13.41 -28.90 0.05
N ASN A 37 13.13 -28.48 1.29
CA ASN A 37 12.10 -29.07 2.13
C ASN A 37 10.68 -28.61 1.74
N VAL A 38 10.59 -27.52 0.97
CA VAL A 38 9.32 -26.98 0.48
C VAL A 38 9.01 -27.65 -0.86
N THR A 39 8.51 -28.88 -0.77
CA THR A 39 8.11 -29.67 -1.95
C THR A 39 6.79 -29.18 -2.53
N GLU A 40 6.48 -29.59 -3.75
CA GLU A 40 5.18 -29.30 -4.36
C GLU A 40 3.99 -29.82 -3.52
N ASP A 41 4.15 -30.95 -2.81
CA ASP A 41 3.12 -31.46 -1.91
C ASP A 41 2.95 -30.56 -0.69
N VAL A 42 4.04 -30.07 -0.09
CA VAL A 42 3.96 -29.10 1.02
C VAL A 42 3.24 -27.82 0.58
N LEU A 43 3.55 -27.32 -0.62
CA LEU A 43 2.90 -26.16 -1.22
C LEU A 43 1.41 -26.42 -1.48
N TYR A 44 1.07 -27.58 -2.02
CA TYR A 44 -0.31 -27.99 -2.27
C TYR A 44 -1.11 -28.13 -0.97
N GLN A 45 -0.59 -28.86 0.02
CA GLN A 45 -1.22 -29.05 1.32
C GLN A 45 -1.41 -27.71 2.03
N THR A 46 -0.51 -26.74 1.83
CA THR A 46 -0.67 -25.39 2.38
C THR A 46 -1.96 -24.73 1.87
N VAL A 47 -2.23 -24.80 0.56
CA VAL A 47 -3.46 -24.27 -0.03
C VAL A 47 -4.69 -25.03 0.46
N VAL A 48 -4.61 -26.37 0.59
CA VAL A 48 -5.70 -27.19 1.16
C VAL A 48 -6.07 -26.71 2.57
N GLN A 49 -5.08 -26.40 3.40
CA GLN A 49 -5.32 -25.90 4.76
C GLN A 49 -5.87 -24.47 4.79
N GLN A 50 -5.40 -23.58 3.91
CA GLN A 50 -5.97 -22.24 3.73
C GLN A 50 -7.46 -22.32 3.35
N VAL A 51 -7.80 -23.15 2.35
CA VAL A 51 -9.18 -23.42 1.94
C VAL A 51 -10.01 -23.96 3.10
N ALA A 52 -9.51 -24.95 3.85
CA ALA A 52 -10.21 -25.54 4.97
C ALA A 52 -10.54 -24.50 6.06
N LEU A 53 -9.58 -23.63 6.38
CA LEU A 53 -9.77 -22.58 7.37
C LEU A 53 -10.75 -21.51 6.91
N MET A 54 -10.68 -21.08 5.65
CA MET A 54 -11.65 -20.13 5.08
C MET A 54 -13.07 -20.69 5.08
N LYS A 55 -13.25 -21.97 4.68
CA LYS A 55 -14.55 -22.65 4.72
C LYS A 55 -15.11 -22.75 6.13
N LYS A 56 -14.26 -23.04 7.13
CA LYS A 56 -14.65 -23.11 8.55
C LYS A 56 -15.28 -21.80 9.04
N TYR A 57 -14.82 -20.65 8.56
CA TYR A 57 -15.29 -19.33 8.97
C TYR A 57 -16.20 -18.64 7.92
N HIS A 58 -16.61 -19.37 6.89
CA HIS A 58 -17.45 -18.88 5.80
C HIS A 58 -16.90 -17.62 5.11
N LEU A 59 -15.57 -17.54 4.97
CA LEU A 59 -14.89 -16.38 4.39
C LEU A 59 -14.74 -16.54 2.87
N ALA A 60 -15.13 -15.51 2.13
CA ALA A 60 -14.81 -15.36 0.72
C ALA A 60 -13.32 -15.04 0.51
N GLY A 61 -12.81 -15.29 -0.70
CA GLY A 61 -11.48 -14.81 -1.07
C GLY A 61 -11.02 -15.24 -2.45
N THR A 62 -9.77 -14.91 -2.76
CA THR A 62 -9.20 -15.04 -4.10
C THR A 62 -7.96 -15.91 -4.04
N PHE A 63 -7.89 -16.90 -4.94
CA PHE A 63 -6.71 -17.73 -5.18
C PHE A 63 -6.08 -17.34 -6.52
N LEU A 64 -4.84 -16.83 -6.47
CA LEU A 64 -4.10 -16.37 -7.65
C LEU A 64 -3.02 -17.39 -8.01
N LEU A 65 -3.06 -17.92 -9.23
CA LEU A 65 -2.17 -19.00 -9.66
C LEU A 65 -0.99 -18.45 -10.46
N GLN A 66 0.24 -18.79 -10.07
CA GLN A 66 1.39 -18.70 -10.97
C GLN A 66 1.20 -19.72 -12.10
N TYR A 67 1.79 -19.48 -13.27
CA TYR A 67 1.54 -20.33 -14.44
C TYR A 67 1.86 -21.82 -14.22
N ASP A 68 2.94 -22.13 -13.50
CA ASP A 68 3.27 -23.51 -13.15
C ASP A 68 2.19 -24.16 -12.26
N ALA A 69 1.69 -23.45 -11.25
CA ALA A 69 0.57 -23.89 -10.41
C ALA A 69 -0.75 -24.00 -11.18
N LEU A 70 -0.99 -23.10 -12.14
CA LEU A 70 -2.15 -23.14 -13.04
C LEU A 70 -2.18 -24.46 -13.82
N MET A 71 -1.01 -24.95 -14.26
CA MET A 71 -0.90 -26.18 -15.05
C MET A 71 -0.99 -27.47 -14.21
N ASP A 72 -0.89 -27.39 -12.88
CA ASP A 72 -0.96 -28.57 -12.01
C ASP A 72 -2.42 -29.05 -11.81
N PRO A 73 -2.72 -30.32 -12.15
CA PRO A 73 -4.09 -30.84 -12.07
C PRO A 73 -4.66 -30.89 -10.65
N ARG A 74 -3.82 -30.95 -9.60
CA ARG A 74 -4.26 -30.96 -8.20
C ARG A 74 -4.86 -29.61 -7.82
N TYR A 75 -4.22 -28.50 -8.20
CA TYR A 75 -4.76 -27.15 -7.97
C TYR A 75 -6.01 -26.91 -8.82
N GLN A 76 -6.02 -27.36 -10.08
CA GLN A 76 -7.21 -27.26 -10.93
C GLN A 76 -8.40 -27.99 -10.30
N GLN A 77 -8.22 -29.23 -9.84
CA GLN A 77 -9.27 -30.02 -9.20
C GLN A 77 -9.75 -29.38 -7.90
N LEU A 78 -8.83 -28.97 -7.02
CA LEU A 78 -9.15 -28.33 -5.74
C LEU A 78 -9.98 -27.06 -5.97
N LEU A 79 -9.49 -26.13 -6.80
CA LEU A 79 -10.13 -24.83 -6.97
C LEU A 79 -11.42 -24.91 -7.78
N LYS A 80 -11.54 -25.81 -8.77
CA LYS A 80 -12.81 -26.06 -9.49
C LYS A 80 -13.91 -26.60 -8.58
N SER A 81 -13.56 -27.23 -7.46
CA SER A 81 -14.53 -27.75 -6.49
C SER A 81 -15.12 -26.66 -5.57
N LEU A 82 -14.54 -25.46 -5.58
CA LEU A 82 -14.99 -24.35 -4.74
C LEU A 82 -16.14 -23.57 -5.41
N PRO A 83 -17.11 -23.05 -4.62
CA PRO A 83 -18.20 -22.25 -5.15
C PRO A 83 -17.67 -20.90 -5.66
N ARG A 84 -17.89 -20.61 -6.95
CA ARG A 84 -17.31 -19.46 -7.67
C ARG A 84 -17.81 -18.09 -7.20
N ASP A 85 -18.98 -18.03 -6.58
CA ASP A 85 -19.53 -16.82 -5.98
C ASP A 85 -18.82 -16.40 -4.69
N THR A 86 -18.13 -17.35 -4.05
CA THR A 86 -17.41 -17.17 -2.78
C THR A 86 -15.89 -17.15 -2.98
N PHE A 87 -15.40 -17.97 -3.91
CA PHE A 87 -13.97 -18.12 -4.18
C PHE A 87 -13.64 -17.75 -5.62
N GLU A 88 -12.87 -16.68 -5.78
CA GLU A 88 -12.33 -16.27 -7.06
C GLU A 88 -11.06 -17.05 -7.39
N ILE A 89 -10.91 -17.42 -8.66
CA ILE A 89 -9.66 -17.93 -9.23
C ILE A 89 -9.12 -16.88 -10.19
N GLY A 90 -7.91 -16.38 -9.94
CA GLY A 90 -7.24 -15.36 -10.75
C GLY A 90 -5.79 -15.72 -11.05
N ALA A 91 -5.02 -14.74 -11.53
CA ALA A 91 -3.63 -14.93 -11.91
C ALA A 91 -2.65 -14.31 -10.92
N TRP A 92 -1.60 -15.06 -10.57
CA TRP A 92 -0.41 -14.52 -9.92
C TRP A 92 0.68 -14.33 -10.97
N TRP A 93 1.02 -13.07 -11.24
CA TRP A 93 1.84 -12.65 -12.37
C TRP A 93 3.31 -12.53 -12.01
N GLU A 94 3.90 -13.68 -11.74
CA GLU A 94 5.34 -13.91 -11.82
C GLU A 94 5.62 -14.88 -12.96
N ILE A 95 6.81 -14.80 -13.53
CA ILE A 95 7.15 -15.44 -14.80
C ILE A 95 8.03 -16.68 -14.55
N PRO A 96 7.46 -17.89 -14.50
CA PRO A 96 8.24 -19.12 -14.38
C PRO A 96 8.67 -19.64 -15.77
N GLN A 97 9.67 -20.52 -15.79
CA GLN A 97 10.21 -21.19 -16.98
C GLN A 97 9.12 -21.80 -17.88
N PRO A 98 8.12 -22.55 -17.36
CA PRO A 98 7.14 -23.19 -18.23
C PRO A 98 6.29 -22.19 -19.02
N LEU A 99 6.04 -20.98 -18.48
CA LEU A 99 5.32 -19.93 -19.20
C LEU A 99 6.16 -19.39 -20.35
N VAL A 100 7.43 -19.12 -20.07
CA VAL A 100 8.39 -18.52 -21.01
C VAL A 100 8.61 -19.44 -22.20
N GLU A 101 8.88 -20.71 -21.95
CA GLU A 101 9.10 -21.69 -23.00
C GLU A 101 7.84 -21.94 -23.81
N LYS A 102 6.66 -21.99 -23.17
CA LYS A 102 5.37 -22.12 -23.87
C LYS A 102 5.07 -20.92 -24.77
N ALA A 103 5.45 -19.72 -24.34
CA ALA A 103 5.34 -18.50 -25.13
C ALA A 103 6.37 -18.42 -26.29
N GLY A 104 7.20 -19.46 -26.46
CA GLY A 104 8.23 -19.52 -27.50
C GLY A 104 9.44 -18.63 -27.21
N LEU A 105 9.67 -18.27 -25.94
CA LEU A 105 10.80 -17.47 -25.49
C LEU A 105 11.84 -18.36 -24.80
N THR A 106 13.08 -17.88 -24.72
CA THR A 106 14.16 -18.58 -24.04
C THR A 106 14.15 -18.28 -22.54
N TRP A 107 14.12 -19.32 -21.70
CA TRP A 107 14.29 -19.15 -20.26
C TRP A 107 15.71 -18.72 -19.91
N ARG A 108 15.83 -17.76 -18.97
CA ARG A 108 17.10 -17.16 -18.56
C ARG A 108 17.41 -17.37 -17.07
N GLY A 109 16.54 -18.05 -16.34
CA GLY A 109 16.65 -18.27 -14.90
C GLY A 109 17.56 -19.42 -14.53
N ARG A 110 17.98 -19.41 -13.27
CA ARG A 110 18.81 -20.46 -12.65
C ARG A 110 18.00 -21.70 -12.26
N TYR A 111 16.71 -21.50 -12.02
CA TYR A 111 15.74 -22.50 -11.58
C TYR A 111 14.46 -22.38 -12.42
N PRO A 112 13.53 -23.34 -12.37
CA PRO A 112 12.26 -23.24 -13.10
C PRO A 112 11.36 -22.07 -12.68
N TRP A 113 11.61 -21.47 -11.52
CA TRP A 113 11.17 -20.11 -11.19
C TRP A 113 12.34 -19.38 -10.51
N ASP A 114 12.66 -18.17 -10.95
CA ASP A 114 13.79 -17.39 -10.44
C ASP A 114 13.29 -16.03 -9.95
N TRP A 115 13.52 -15.74 -8.67
CA TRP A 115 13.05 -14.52 -8.00
C TRP A 115 13.86 -13.26 -8.34
N ARG A 116 14.88 -13.35 -9.20
CA ARG A 116 15.59 -12.14 -9.69
C ARG A 116 14.66 -11.29 -10.55
N ALA A 117 14.66 -9.99 -10.35
CA ALA A 117 13.63 -9.12 -10.90
C ALA A 117 13.59 -9.08 -12.44
N ASN A 118 14.75 -9.15 -13.12
CA ASN A 118 14.85 -9.25 -14.58
C ASN A 118 14.40 -10.60 -15.17
N ILE A 119 14.03 -11.57 -14.34
CA ILE A 119 13.66 -12.93 -14.77
C ILE A 119 12.25 -13.26 -14.28
N GLY A 120 12.00 -13.12 -12.98
CA GLY A 120 10.73 -13.48 -12.35
C GLY A 120 9.59 -12.49 -12.57
N PHE A 121 9.85 -11.29 -13.08
CA PHE A 121 8.84 -10.29 -13.40
C PHE A 121 8.81 -9.94 -14.89
N SER A 122 7.65 -9.49 -15.36
CA SER A 122 7.45 -9.05 -16.75
C SER A 122 8.35 -7.88 -17.15
N THR A 123 8.78 -7.05 -16.19
CA THR A 123 9.72 -5.94 -16.42
C THR A 123 11.02 -6.39 -17.07
N GLY A 124 11.45 -7.64 -16.84
CA GLY A 124 12.64 -8.22 -17.47
C GLY A 124 12.52 -8.56 -18.96
N TYR A 125 11.33 -8.44 -19.54
CA TYR A 125 11.00 -8.76 -20.92
C TYR A 125 10.66 -7.50 -21.72
N THR A 126 10.81 -7.54 -23.04
CA THR A 126 10.36 -6.47 -23.94
C THR A 126 8.84 -6.38 -23.98
N PRO A 127 8.25 -5.21 -24.31
CA PRO A 127 6.80 -5.06 -24.41
C PRO A 127 6.12 -6.17 -25.24
N LEU A 128 6.67 -6.52 -26.41
CA LEU A 128 6.12 -7.59 -27.26
C LEU A 128 6.24 -8.98 -26.63
N GLU A 129 7.32 -9.25 -25.89
CA GLU A 129 7.46 -10.51 -25.15
C GLU A 129 6.46 -10.57 -23.98
N ARG A 130 6.22 -9.46 -23.28
CA ARG A 130 5.20 -9.37 -22.22
C ARG A 130 3.82 -9.73 -22.78
N GLU A 131 3.44 -9.16 -23.92
CA GLU A 131 2.17 -9.48 -24.60
C GLU A 131 2.05 -10.98 -24.94
N ARG A 132 3.12 -11.61 -25.44
CA ARG A 132 3.14 -13.05 -25.74
C ARG A 132 2.98 -13.91 -24.48
N LEU A 133 3.63 -13.52 -23.38
CA LEU A 133 3.47 -14.20 -22.09
C LEU A 133 2.03 -14.08 -21.61
N VAL A 134 1.42 -12.89 -21.71
CA VAL A 134 0.01 -12.68 -21.34
C VAL A 134 -0.90 -13.54 -22.19
N ASP A 135 -0.75 -13.52 -23.51
CA ASP A 135 -1.58 -14.30 -24.43
C ASP A 135 -1.51 -15.79 -24.12
N THR A 136 -0.31 -16.29 -23.82
CA THR A 136 -0.07 -17.70 -23.47
C THR A 136 -0.76 -18.07 -22.15
N TYR A 137 -0.56 -17.27 -21.11
CA TYR A 137 -1.19 -17.50 -19.80
C TYR A 137 -2.72 -17.49 -19.92
N MET A 138 -3.27 -16.47 -20.58
CA MET A 138 -4.72 -16.27 -20.70
C MET A 138 -5.38 -17.36 -21.53
N HIS A 139 -4.71 -17.84 -22.58
CA HIS A 139 -5.15 -18.98 -23.38
C HIS A 139 -5.33 -20.22 -22.51
N ASP A 140 -4.29 -20.60 -21.77
CA ASP A 140 -4.31 -21.84 -20.97
C ASP A 140 -5.25 -21.71 -19.76
N PHE A 141 -5.31 -20.53 -19.12
CA PHE A 141 -6.29 -20.27 -18.08
C PHE A 141 -7.73 -20.48 -18.59
N LYS A 142 -8.08 -19.93 -19.76
CA LYS A 142 -9.40 -20.11 -20.36
C LYS A 142 -9.66 -21.55 -20.77
N ALA A 143 -8.67 -22.26 -21.30
CA ALA A 143 -8.81 -23.68 -21.64
C ALA A 143 -9.11 -24.54 -20.39
N ILE A 144 -8.50 -24.20 -19.25
CA ILE A 144 -8.67 -24.92 -17.99
C ILE A 144 -10.00 -24.58 -17.30
N PHE A 145 -10.34 -23.30 -17.16
CA PHE A 145 -11.46 -22.85 -16.32
C PHE A 145 -12.72 -22.44 -17.11
N GLY A 146 -12.60 -22.22 -18.42
CA GLY A 146 -13.69 -21.85 -19.33
C GLY A 146 -13.95 -20.34 -19.43
N TYR A 147 -13.16 -19.51 -18.74
CA TYR A 147 -13.28 -18.04 -18.71
C TYR A 147 -11.90 -17.41 -18.51
N TYR A 148 -11.74 -16.10 -18.75
CA TYR A 148 -10.50 -15.37 -18.44
C TYR A 148 -10.49 -14.91 -16.97
N PRO A 149 -9.33 -14.87 -16.30
CA PRO A 149 -9.25 -14.40 -14.92
C PRO A 149 -9.72 -12.95 -14.84
N GLN A 150 -10.49 -12.61 -13.80
CA GLN A 150 -10.95 -11.24 -13.59
C GLN A 150 -9.92 -10.40 -12.83
N SER A 151 -9.13 -11.03 -11.96
CA SER A 151 -8.05 -10.36 -11.22
C SER A 151 -6.68 -10.93 -11.56
N VAL A 152 -5.70 -10.05 -11.61
CA VAL A 152 -4.28 -10.39 -11.76
C VAL A 152 -3.47 -9.60 -10.76
N ALA A 153 -2.64 -10.23 -9.93
CA ALA A 153 -1.74 -9.52 -9.01
C ALA A 153 -0.31 -9.98 -9.17
N SER A 154 0.64 -9.13 -8.77
CA SER A 154 2.06 -9.46 -8.69
C SER A 154 2.70 -8.62 -7.61
N TRP A 155 3.80 -9.06 -7.01
CA TRP A 155 4.59 -8.16 -6.17
C TRP A 155 5.01 -6.88 -6.92
N PHE A 156 5.34 -7.03 -8.20
CA PHE A 156 5.79 -5.94 -9.06
C PHE A 156 5.17 -6.08 -10.46
N ILE A 157 4.21 -5.21 -10.79
CA ILE A 157 3.51 -5.21 -12.09
C ILE A 157 3.79 -3.91 -12.86
N ASP A 158 4.11 -4.04 -14.14
CA ASP A 158 4.34 -2.90 -15.04
C ASP A 158 3.08 -2.47 -15.79
N GLU A 159 3.04 -1.20 -16.16
CA GLU A 159 1.93 -0.54 -16.83
C GLU A 159 1.60 -1.14 -18.20
N HIS A 160 2.60 -1.50 -19.00
CA HIS A 160 2.39 -2.07 -20.35
C HIS A 160 1.64 -3.39 -20.24
N THR A 161 2.13 -4.28 -19.37
CA THR A 161 1.49 -5.58 -19.13
C THR A 161 0.07 -5.41 -18.59
N LEU A 162 -0.12 -4.54 -17.59
CA LEU A 162 -1.43 -4.31 -16.98
C LEU A 162 -2.43 -3.74 -17.98
N GLU A 163 -2.03 -2.75 -18.77
CA GLU A 163 -2.87 -2.14 -19.81
C GLU A 163 -3.24 -3.18 -20.88
N TYR A 164 -2.29 -4.01 -21.31
CA TYR A 164 -2.56 -5.04 -22.30
C TYR A 164 -3.56 -6.09 -21.79
N MET A 165 -3.40 -6.55 -20.55
CA MET A 165 -4.36 -7.45 -19.89
C MET A 165 -5.76 -6.83 -19.82
N TYR A 166 -5.85 -5.54 -19.49
CA TYR A 166 -7.13 -4.82 -19.47
C TYR A 166 -7.75 -4.76 -20.86
N ARG A 167 -7.04 -4.20 -21.84
CA ARG A 167 -7.58 -3.92 -23.18
C ARG A 167 -7.99 -5.20 -23.92
N ARG A 168 -7.22 -6.27 -23.78
CA ARG A 168 -7.43 -7.52 -24.52
C ARG A 168 -8.27 -8.55 -23.77
N TYR A 169 -8.13 -8.63 -22.46
CA TYR A 169 -8.74 -9.69 -21.65
C TYR A 169 -9.78 -9.18 -20.65
N GLY A 170 -9.90 -7.86 -20.45
CA GLY A 170 -10.96 -7.27 -19.63
C GLY A 170 -10.84 -7.55 -18.14
N ILE A 171 -9.62 -7.69 -17.62
CA ILE A 171 -9.39 -7.80 -16.18
C ILE A 171 -9.99 -6.56 -15.46
N VAL A 172 -10.48 -6.75 -14.24
CA VAL A 172 -11.22 -5.72 -13.50
C VAL A 172 -10.53 -5.27 -12.21
N ALA A 173 -9.52 -6.00 -11.75
CA ALA A 173 -8.75 -5.67 -10.56
C ALA A 173 -7.30 -6.14 -10.67
N SER A 174 -6.42 -5.41 -9.99
CA SER A 174 -5.05 -5.82 -9.76
C SER A 174 -4.63 -5.58 -8.32
N ALA A 175 -3.50 -6.14 -7.90
CA ALA A 175 -2.91 -5.85 -6.61
C ALA A 175 -1.37 -5.92 -6.69
N ASN A 176 -0.69 -5.11 -5.88
CA ASN A 176 0.76 -5.07 -5.83
C ASN A 176 1.32 -4.96 -4.41
N CYS A 177 2.65 -5.11 -4.29
CA CYS A 177 3.31 -5.02 -3.00
C CYS A 177 3.07 -3.65 -2.36
N LYS A 178 2.83 -3.63 -1.05
CA LYS A 178 2.94 -2.45 -0.18
C LYS A 178 4.24 -1.67 -0.40
N ASP A 179 4.29 -0.44 0.09
CA ASP A 179 5.54 0.32 0.13
C ASP A 179 6.61 -0.45 0.91
N GLN A 180 7.77 -0.62 0.30
CA GLN A 180 8.93 -1.27 0.90
C GLN A 180 10.23 -0.79 0.25
N TYR A 181 11.29 -0.79 1.04
CA TYR A 181 12.61 -0.37 0.59
C TYR A 181 13.64 -1.48 0.77
N GLY A 182 14.23 -1.96 -0.34
CA GLY A 182 15.34 -2.91 -0.33
C GLY A 182 15.00 -4.36 0.01
N THR A 183 13.71 -4.71 0.08
CA THR A 183 13.23 -6.06 0.46
C THR A 183 12.99 -6.92 -0.79
N ASP A 184 13.32 -8.22 -0.71
CA ASP A 184 13.08 -9.24 -1.76
C ASP A 184 13.62 -8.96 -3.17
N GLY A 185 14.55 -8.01 -3.31
CA GLY A 185 15.12 -7.62 -4.60
C GLY A 185 14.27 -6.59 -5.35
N TYR A 186 13.29 -5.95 -4.72
CA TYR A 186 12.56 -4.85 -5.33
C TYR A 186 12.16 -3.76 -4.32
N THR A 187 12.21 -2.53 -4.78
CA THR A 187 11.80 -1.33 -4.02
C THR A 187 10.54 -0.75 -4.65
N LEU A 188 9.53 -0.50 -3.82
CA LEU A 188 8.37 0.31 -4.18
C LEU A 188 8.30 1.41 -3.12
N TRP A 189 8.72 2.64 -3.46
CA TRP A 189 8.89 3.68 -2.46
C TRP A 189 8.26 4.99 -2.88
N GLY A 190 7.34 5.49 -2.06
CA GLY A 190 6.72 6.79 -2.29
C GLY A 190 5.33 6.74 -2.92
N GLY A 191 4.80 5.57 -3.27
CA GLY A 191 3.54 5.42 -4.03
C GLY A 191 2.30 5.65 -3.20
N TYR A 192 1.13 5.46 -3.80
CA TYR A 192 -0.14 5.51 -3.06
C TYR A 192 -0.10 4.48 -1.92
N TRP A 193 -0.17 4.94 -0.66
CA TRP A 193 0.36 4.19 0.48
C TRP A 193 -0.47 2.94 0.82
N ASN A 194 -1.81 3.07 0.86
CA ASN A 194 -2.72 1.95 1.12
C ASN A 194 -3.98 2.01 0.22
N GLN A 195 -5.02 1.22 0.45
CA GLN A 195 -6.24 1.19 -0.37
C GLN A 195 -5.98 0.80 -1.83
N ALA A 196 -6.48 1.57 -2.79
CA ALA A 196 -6.40 1.28 -4.21
C ALA A 196 -6.43 2.55 -5.04
N TYR A 197 -5.81 2.47 -6.21
CA TYR A 197 -5.70 3.58 -7.16
C TYR A 197 -5.78 3.07 -8.59
N TYR A 198 -6.27 3.90 -9.50
CA TYR A 198 -6.06 3.74 -10.93
C TYR A 198 -4.65 4.20 -11.30
N PRO A 199 -3.80 3.31 -11.84
CA PRO A 199 -2.44 3.67 -12.23
C PRO A 199 -2.41 4.49 -13.53
N SER A 200 -1.34 5.27 -13.71
CA SER A 200 -1.02 5.93 -14.98
C SER A 200 -0.62 4.91 -16.05
N LYS A 201 -1.00 5.19 -17.30
CA LYS A 201 -0.58 4.43 -18.49
C LYS A 201 0.92 4.38 -18.71
N VAL A 202 1.68 5.33 -18.15
CA VAL A 202 3.14 5.37 -18.30
C VAL A 202 3.88 4.93 -17.04
N ASN A 203 3.18 4.69 -15.92
CA ASN A 203 3.80 4.22 -14.67
C ASN A 203 2.78 3.57 -13.73
N ALA A 204 2.84 2.24 -13.61
CA ALA A 204 1.91 1.47 -12.78
C ALA A 204 1.98 1.78 -11.28
N TYR A 205 3.05 2.42 -10.82
CA TYR A 205 3.20 2.82 -9.42
C TYR A 205 2.60 4.19 -9.11
N MET A 206 2.35 4.99 -10.14
CA MET A 206 1.83 6.35 -10.02
C MET A 206 0.31 6.34 -10.23
N PRO A 207 -0.50 6.97 -9.36
CA PRO A 207 -1.89 7.26 -9.69
C PRO A 207 -2.01 8.13 -10.94
N ALA A 208 -2.97 7.82 -11.80
CA ALA A 208 -3.38 8.73 -12.85
C ALA A 208 -4.15 9.91 -12.25
N GLN A 209 -3.87 11.10 -12.75
CA GLN A 209 -4.54 12.33 -12.38
C GLN A 209 -5.79 12.56 -13.22
N HIS A 210 -5.86 12.01 -14.42
CA HIS A 210 -7.02 12.14 -15.30
C HIS A 210 -7.47 10.77 -15.83
N GLU A 211 -8.79 10.60 -15.98
CA GLU A 211 -9.40 9.37 -16.53
C GLU A 211 -8.82 8.98 -17.91
N ALA A 212 -8.43 9.97 -18.72
CA ALA A 212 -7.82 9.73 -20.02
C ALA A 212 -6.42 9.11 -19.94
N GLU A 213 -5.71 9.29 -18.84
CA GLU A 213 -4.33 8.83 -18.64
C GLU A 213 -4.25 7.61 -17.73
N GLU A 214 -5.38 7.09 -17.28
CA GLU A 214 -5.44 5.94 -16.39
C GLU A 214 -5.54 4.61 -17.15
N ILE A 215 -4.96 3.56 -16.56
CA ILE A 215 -5.38 2.20 -16.85
C ILE A 215 -6.58 1.93 -15.93
N PRO A 216 -7.80 1.70 -16.44
CA PRO A 216 -9.03 1.64 -15.65
C PRO A 216 -9.21 0.26 -14.95
N VAL A 217 -8.15 -0.16 -14.27
CA VAL A 217 -8.03 -1.34 -13.42
C VAL A 217 -7.40 -0.87 -12.11
N PRO A 218 -8.15 -0.84 -11.00
CA PRO A 218 -7.60 -0.42 -9.72
C PRO A 218 -6.54 -1.42 -9.24
N ILE A 219 -5.41 -0.90 -8.77
CA ILE A 219 -4.38 -1.65 -8.08
C ILE A 219 -4.62 -1.52 -6.57
N PHE A 220 -4.92 -2.63 -5.90
CA PHE A 220 -5.07 -2.70 -4.45
C PHE A 220 -3.73 -3.00 -3.75
N ARG A 221 -3.42 -2.28 -2.66
CA ARG A 221 -2.16 -2.45 -1.90
C ARG A 221 -2.21 -3.69 -1.00
N MET A 222 -1.32 -4.64 -1.22
CA MET A 222 -1.33 -5.92 -0.48
C MET A 222 -0.71 -5.82 0.92
N LEU A 223 -1.09 -6.78 1.77
CA LEU A 223 -0.54 -7.07 3.10
C LEU A 223 -0.57 -5.87 4.03
N GLY A 224 -1.71 -5.65 4.70
CA GLY A 224 -1.97 -4.50 5.54
C GLY A 224 -0.78 -4.11 6.43
N SER A 225 -0.15 -2.98 6.11
CA SER A 225 1.03 -2.45 6.80
C SER A 225 0.66 -1.78 8.11
N ASP A 226 1.51 -1.91 9.13
CA ASP A 226 1.36 -1.12 10.37
C ASP A 226 1.48 0.39 10.06
N PRO A 227 0.40 1.18 10.21
CA PRO A 227 0.39 2.61 9.85
C PRO A 227 1.32 3.47 10.71
N VAL A 228 1.73 2.97 11.88
CA VAL A 228 2.61 3.69 12.81
C VAL A 228 4.06 3.27 12.61
N ARG A 229 4.34 1.97 12.56
CA ARG A 229 5.68 1.39 12.69
C ARG A 229 6.35 1.02 11.37
N GLN A 230 5.60 0.57 10.36
CA GLN A 230 6.20 0.03 9.13
C GLN A 230 7.17 1.04 8.50
N TYR A 231 6.74 2.29 8.36
CA TYR A 231 7.49 3.34 7.70
C TYR A 231 8.88 3.55 8.30
N ASP A 232 8.98 3.66 9.63
CA ASP A 232 10.25 3.91 10.34
C ASP A 232 10.99 2.59 10.72
N ASN A 233 10.56 1.42 10.23
CA ASN A 233 11.17 0.16 10.62
C ASN A 233 12.50 -0.07 9.90
N GLY A 234 13.61 0.06 10.62
CA GLY A 234 14.95 -0.08 10.04
C GLY A 234 15.56 1.23 9.58
N LEU A 235 15.16 2.38 10.14
CA LEU A 235 15.82 3.66 9.88
C LEU A 235 17.34 3.56 9.99
N GLY A 236 18.04 4.02 8.95
CA GLY A 236 19.51 3.97 8.85
C GLY A 236 20.07 2.60 8.43
N ALA A 237 19.24 1.58 8.21
CA ALA A 237 19.65 0.29 7.66
C ALA A 237 19.48 0.24 6.13
N GLU A 238 20.13 -0.74 5.48
CA GLU A 238 20.04 -0.93 4.03
C GLU A 238 18.66 -1.41 3.55
N ARG A 239 17.84 -1.97 4.45
CA ARG A 239 16.53 -2.55 4.13
C ARG A 239 15.51 -2.21 5.21
N GLN A 240 14.28 -1.95 4.78
CA GLN A 240 13.15 -1.75 5.68
C GLN A 240 12.71 -3.10 6.26
N GLY A 241 12.42 -3.14 7.55
CA GLY A 241 11.76 -4.32 8.12
C GLY A 241 10.30 -4.42 7.72
N VAL A 242 9.63 -5.48 8.16
CA VAL A 242 8.28 -5.84 7.69
C VAL A 242 7.33 -6.07 8.87
N VAL A 243 6.49 -5.09 9.17
CA VAL A 243 5.44 -5.10 10.19
C VAL A 243 4.08 -4.98 9.49
N THR A 244 3.47 -6.13 9.21
CA THR A 244 2.27 -6.24 8.36
C THR A 244 1.32 -7.31 8.88
N LEU A 245 0.16 -7.45 8.22
CA LEU A 245 -0.77 -8.56 8.39
C LEU A 245 -0.25 -9.93 7.93
N GLU A 246 0.98 -10.03 7.41
CA GLU A 246 1.54 -11.32 7.03
C GLU A 246 1.56 -12.27 8.24
N PRO A 247 0.91 -13.45 8.15
CA PRO A 247 0.64 -14.31 9.30
C PRO A 247 1.90 -14.97 9.90
N VAL A 248 3.02 -14.90 9.19
CA VAL A 248 4.29 -15.51 9.58
C VAL A 248 5.11 -14.63 10.53
N TYR A 249 4.87 -13.32 10.56
CA TYR A 249 5.67 -12.41 11.38
C TYR A 249 5.13 -12.30 12.80
N ARG A 250 5.97 -12.70 13.77
CA ARG A 250 5.64 -12.74 15.20
C ARG A 250 5.40 -11.38 15.85
N PHE A 251 5.71 -10.29 15.16
CA PHE A 251 5.57 -8.91 15.63
C PHE A 251 4.57 -8.11 14.78
N GLY A 252 3.81 -8.80 13.93
CA GLY A 252 2.73 -8.28 13.10
C GLY A 252 1.57 -9.29 13.06
N GLY A 253 1.22 -9.79 11.87
CA GLY A 253 0.08 -10.68 11.64
C GLY A 253 0.10 -12.03 12.36
N GLY A 254 1.24 -12.42 12.97
CA GLY A 254 1.37 -13.57 13.86
C GLY A 254 1.19 -13.27 15.35
N ASP A 255 0.97 -12.01 15.74
CA ASP A 255 0.77 -11.57 17.12
C ASP A 255 -0.69 -11.18 17.38
N SER A 256 -1.29 -11.73 18.45
CA SER A 256 -2.71 -11.51 18.74
C SER A 256 -3.00 -10.06 19.17
N THR A 257 -2.10 -9.44 19.93
CA THR A 257 -2.29 -8.05 20.40
C THR A 257 -2.24 -7.10 19.22
N TRP A 258 -1.29 -7.32 18.31
CA TRP A 258 -1.16 -6.55 17.08
C TRP A 258 -2.36 -6.75 16.16
N VAL A 259 -2.80 -7.99 15.92
CA VAL A 259 -3.96 -8.29 15.05
C VAL A 259 -5.23 -7.64 15.59
N ASP A 260 -5.49 -7.75 16.90
CA ASP A 260 -6.67 -7.13 17.51
C ASP A 260 -6.63 -5.60 17.45
N TRP A 261 -5.45 -5.01 17.65
CA TRP A 261 -5.22 -3.58 17.48
C TRP A 261 -5.45 -3.14 16.04
N PHE A 262 -4.81 -3.81 15.08
CA PHE A 262 -4.85 -3.45 13.66
C PHE A 262 -6.29 -3.43 13.14
N PHE A 263 -7.06 -4.50 13.38
CA PHE A 263 -8.45 -4.56 12.92
C PHE A 263 -9.37 -3.58 13.66
N ARG A 264 -9.10 -3.27 14.93
CA ARG A 264 -9.85 -2.26 15.68
C ARG A 264 -9.64 -0.88 15.06
N GLU A 265 -8.39 -0.48 14.81
CA GLU A 265 -8.09 0.82 14.21
C GLU A 265 -8.53 0.87 12.73
N PHE A 266 -8.44 -0.22 11.99
CA PHE A 266 -8.99 -0.35 10.63
C PHE A 266 -10.50 -0.06 10.56
N VAL A 267 -11.28 -0.61 11.51
CA VAL A 267 -12.74 -0.41 11.56
C VAL A 267 -13.12 0.97 12.08
N ARG A 268 -12.36 1.52 13.05
CA ARG A 268 -12.69 2.78 13.73
C ARG A 268 -12.12 4.02 13.06
N GLY A 269 -11.03 3.87 12.31
CA GLY A 269 -10.34 4.97 11.66
C GLY A 269 -11.23 5.68 10.65
N GLU A 270 -10.94 6.97 10.46
CA GLU A 270 -11.56 7.80 9.42
C GLU A 270 -10.92 7.43 8.08
N PRO A 271 -11.67 6.83 7.13
CA PRO A 271 -11.09 6.33 5.90
C PRO A 271 -11.30 7.25 4.68
N MET A 272 -12.05 8.35 4.84
CA MET A 272 -12.62 9.15 3.77
C MET A 272 -13.49 8.33 2.82
N ALA A 273 -12.98 7.92 1.66
CA ALA A 273 -13.79 7.20 0.67
C ALA A 273 -14.04 5.74 1.06
N PHE A 274 -13.02 5.02 1.53
CA PHE A 274 -13.14 3.64 2.01
C PHE A 274 -11.88 3.16 2.74
N ALA A 275 -12.05 2.18 3.62
CA ALA A 275 -10.93 1.47 4.23
C ALA A 275 -10.70 0.16 3.50
N TYR A 276 -9.44 -0.19 3.26
CA TYR A 276 -9.08 -1.46 2.67
C TYR A 276 -7.83 -2.06 3.30
N THR A 277 -7.84 -3.40 3.41
CA THR A 277 -6.67 -4.18 3.78
C THR A 277 -6.73 -5.57 3.14
N GLN A 278 -5.57 -6.18 2.92
CA GLN A 278 -5.48 -7.56 2.45
C GLN A 278 -4.90 -8.48 3.54
N ALA A 279 -5.59 -9.61 3.74
CA ALA A 279 -5.15 -10.76 4.53
C ALA A 279 -4.98 -12.00 3.62
N GLY A 280 -4.42 -13.08 4.14
CA GLY A 280 -4.00 -14.24 3.32
C GLY A 280 -2.49 -14.23 3.06
N GLN A 281 -1.96 -15.25 2.40
CA GLN A 281 -0.51 -15.40 2.22
C GLN A 281 -0.13 -16.31 1.04
N GLU A 282 1.07 -16.12 0.48
CA GLU A 282 1.65 -17.10 -0.46
C GLU A 282 1.85 -18.47 0.18
N ASN A 283 1.57 -19.51 -0.59
CA ASN A 283 1.84 -20.89 -0.17
C ASN A 283 3.33 -21.17 0.07
N SER A 284 4.25 -20.40 -0.55
CA SER A 284 5.71 -20.48 -0.35
C SER A 284 6.14 -20.37 1.11
N PHE A 285 5.38 -19.69 1.97
CA PHE A 285 5.67 -19.63 3.40
C PHE A 285 5.33 -20.91 4.17
N THR A 286 4.57 -21.83 3.57
CA THR A 286 4.09 -23.10 4.12
C THR A 286 3.12 -22.99 5.29
N TRP A 287 2.26 -24.00 5.43
CA TRP A 287 1.26 -24.05 6.50
C TRP A 287 1.86 -23.97 7.92
N PRO A 288 2.92 -24.71 8.30
CA PRO A 288 3.48 -24.63 9.65
C PRO A 288 3.84 -23.22 10.11
N ALA A 289 4.34 -22.37 9.20
CA ALA A 289 4.71 -21.00 9.54
C ALA A 289 3.49 -20.08 9.68
N MET A 290 2.48 -20.21 8.80
CA MET A 290 1.34 -19.27 8.76
C MET A 290 0.14 -19.70 9.61
N ALA A 291 0.02 -20.99 9.98
CA ALA A 291 -1.17 -21.56 10.61
C ALA A 291 -1.62 -20.76 11.83
N ARG A 292 -0.66 -20.39 12.70
CA ARG A 292 -0.95 -19.60 13.91
C ARG A 292 -1.52 -18.23 13.55
N GLY A 293 -0.86 -17.48 12.67
CA GLY A 293 -1.31 -16.13 12.30
C GLY A 293 -2.69 -16.15 11.65
N LEU A 294 -2.94 -17.06 10.71
CA LEU A 294 -4.27 -17.18 10.08
C LEU A 294 -5.35 -17.63 11.08
N ALA A 295 -5.01 -18.49 12.04
CA ALA A 295 -5.93 -18.88 13.11
C ALA A 295 -6.27 -17.75 14.10
N LEU A 296 -5.47 -16.67 14.14
CA LEU A 296 -5.79 -15.44 14.87
C LEU A 296 -6.64 -14.49 14.00
N GLN A 297 -6.26 -14.31 12.74
CA GLN A 297 -6.86 -13.33 11.85
C GLN A 297 -8.26 -13.72 11.36
N PHE A 298 -8.44 -14.94 10.83
CA PHE A 298 -9.69 -15.34 10.17
C PHE A 298 -10.93 -15.37 11.08
N PRO A 299 -10.86 -15.89 12.33
CA PRO A 299 -12.00 -15.79 13.24
C PRO A 299 -12.35 -14.33 13.57
N ARG A 300 -11.34 -13.44 13.67
CA ARG A 300 -11.54 -12.03 13.96
C ARG A 300 -12.23 -11.31 12.80
N ILE A 301 -11.77 -11.57 11.57
CA ILE A 301 -12.39 -11.05 10.34
C ILE A 301 -13.84 -11.54 10.24
N ALA A 302 -14.08 -12.83 10.47
CA ALA A 302 -15.43 -13.40 10.43
C ALA A 302 -16.36 -12.76 11.47
N LEU A 303 -15.91 -12.60 12.71
CA LEU A 303 -16.68 -11.94 13.77
C LEU A 303 -17.04 -10.49 13.39
N MET A 304 -16.09 -9.74 12.83
CA MET A 304 -16.34 -8.35 12.41
C MET A 304 -17.26 -8.26 11.19
N ARG A 305 -17.14 -9.20 10.23
CA ARG A 305 -18.07 -9.33 9.10
C ARG A 305 -19.50 -9.60 9.60
N ASP A 306 -19.66 -10.56 10.51
CA ASP A 306 -20.97 -10.97 11.04
C ASP A 306 -21.60 -9.87 11.90
N ALA A 307 -20.77 -9.01 12.49
CA ALA A 307 -21.21 -7.78 13.18
C ALA A 307 -21.42 -6.58 12.23
N HIS A 308 -21.36 -6.78 10.91
CA HIS A 308 -21.49 -5.74 9.87
C HIS A 308 -20.49 -4.57 10.01
N GLN A 309 -19.32 -4.82 10.62
CA GLN A 309 -18.27 -3.82 10.78
C GLN A 309 -17.35 -3.72 9.55
N LEU A 310 -17.27 -4.79 8.77
CA LEU A 310 -16.50 -4.88 7.53
C LEU A 310 -17.18 -5.81 6.52
N ARG A 311 -16.73 -5.74 5.26
CA ARG A 311 -17.05 -6.66 4.18
C ARG A 311 -15.84 -7.53 3.87
N VAL A 312 -16.08 -8.80 3.56
CA VAL A 312 -15.05 -9.70 3.04
C VAL A 312 -15.40 -9.98 1.59
N GLU A 313 -14.56 -9.50 0.68
CA GLU A 313 -14.81 -9.54 -0.76
C GLU A 313 -13.70 -10.31 -1.47
N THR A 314 -13.98 -10.83 -2.65
CA THR A 314 -12.93 -11.23 -3.60
C THR A 314 -12.29 -9.99 -4.21
N LEU A 315 -11.08 -10.12 -4.76
CA LEU A 315 -10.39 -9.02 -5.42
C LEU A 315 -11.19 -8.48 -6.62
N ALA A 316 -11.82 -9.35 -7.42
CA ALA A 316 -12.68 -8.93 -8.52
C ALA A 316 -13.94 -8.18 -8.04
N GLN A 317 -14.54 -8.59 -6.92
CA GLN A 317 -15.67 -7.88 -6.31
C GLN A 317 -15.25 -6.46 -5.89
N SER A 318 -14.11 -6.32 -5.23
CA SER A 318 -13.55 -5.02 -4.87
C SER A 318 -13.28 -4.16 -6.11
N GLY A 319 -12.69 -4.72 -7.17
CA GLY A 319 -12.39 -3.97 -8.39
C GLY A 319 -13.64 -3.51 -9.14
N ALA A 320 -14.64 -4.39 -9.26
CA ALA A 320 -15.93 -4.03 -9.84
C ALA A 320 -16.66 -2.96 -9.00
N TRP A 321 -16.63 -3.09 -7.67
CA TRP A 321 -17.17 -2.09 -6.76
C TRP A 321 -16.45 -0.74 -6.95
N PHE A 322 -15.12 -0.72 -6.91
CA PHE A 322 -14.33 0.51 -7.06
C PHE A 322 -14.66 1.24 -8.37
N LYS A 323 -14.71 0.50 -9.49
CA LYS A 323 -15.06 1.04 -10.81
C LYS A 323 -16.50 1.55 -10.91
N ALA A 324 -17.43 0.95 -10.18
CA ALA A 324 -18.81 1.43 -10.14
C ALA A 324 -18.95 2.75 -9.34
N HIS A 325 -18.02 3.04 -8.42
CA HIS A 325 -18.13 4.18 -7.50
C HIS A 325 -17.22 5.35 -7.87
N TYR A 326 -16.10 5.10 -8.55
CA TYR A 326 -15.07 6.09 -8.80
C TYR A 326 -14.68 6.12 -10.27
N LYS A 327 -14.73 7.32 -10.88
CA LYS A 327 -14.23 7.57 -12.24
C LYS A 327 -12.73 7.82 -12.30
N VAL A 328 -12.15 8.22 -11.17
CA VAL A 328 -10.74 8.50 -10.96
C VAL A 328 -10.41 8.08 -9.53
N THR A 329 -9.14 7.86 -9.23
CA THR A 329 -8.70 7.50 -7.87
C THR A 329 -9.22 8.50 -6.83
N PRO A 330 -10.02 8.07 -5.83
CA PRO A 330 -10.52 8.96 -4.79
C PRO A 330 -9.42 9.26 -3.75
N ALA A 331 -9.59 10.35 -3.00
CA ALA A 331 -8.78 10.59 -1.81
C ALA A 331 -9.20 9.63 -0.68
N THR A 332 -8.21 9.05 0.02
CA THR A 332 -8.42 8.13 1.14
C THR A 332 -7.52 8.50 2.32
N SER A 333 -7.84 7.96 3.49
CA SER A 333 -6.97 8.06 4.66
C SER A 333 -6.87 6.76 5.43
N VAL A 334 -5.80 6.63 6.21
CA VAL A 334 -5.66 5.63 7.26
C VAL A 334 -5.20 6.32 8.53
N THR A 335 -5.98 6.14 9.60
CA THR A 335 -5.77 6.85 10.85
C THR A 335 -5.61 5.89 12.01
N VAL A 336 -4.66 6.16 12.90
CA VAL A 336 -4.61 5.57 14.24
C VAL A 336 -4.66 6.69 15.25
N THR A 337 -5.67 6.67 16.10
CA THR A 337 -5.80 7.60 17.23
C THR A 337 -5.48 6.91 18.56
N HIS A 338 -5.53 5.57 18.59
CA HIS A 338 -5.21 4.76 19.75
C HIS A 338 -4.25 3.62 19.36
N ASP A 339 -2.96 3.83 19.57
CA ASP A 339 -1.93 2.83 19.26
C ASP A 339 -1.95 1.63 20.24
N LEU A 340 -1.02 0.69 20.05
CA LEU A 340 -0.80 -0.45 20.92
C LEU A 340 -0.54 -0.02 22.38
N PRO A 341 -0.88 -0.88 23.37
CA PRO A 341 -0.58 -0.63 24.77
C PRO A 341 0.88 -0.22 24.99
N GLY A 342 1.09 0.85 25.76
CA GLY A 342 2.42 1.39 26.04
C GLY A 342 2.97 2.36 24.98
N SER A 343 2.22 2.63 23.91
CA SER A 343 2.53 3.67 22.92
C SER A 343 1.54 4.82 23.01
N ASP A 344 2.02 6.03 22.80
CA ASP A 344 1.23 7.26 22.75
C ASP A 344 1.11 7.81 21.31
N LYS A 345 1.56 7.07 20.31
CA LYS A 345 1.62 7.54 18.93
C LYS A 345 0.24 7.66 18.32
N LYS A 346 0.07 8.65 17.43
CA LYS A 346 -1.07 8.79 16.53
C LYS A 346 -0.56 9.06 15.13
N THR A 347 -1.28 8.61 14.12
CA THR A 347 -0.85 8.79 12.73
C THR A 347 -2.04 9.06 11.82
N VAL A 348 -1.81 9.89 10.80
CA VAL A 348 -2.72 10.08 9.68
C VAL A 348 -1.91 9.92 8.40
N TRP A 349 -2.23 8.88 7.64
CA TRP A 349 -1.90 8.78 6.23
C TRP A 349 -3.04 9.36 5.42
N PHE A 350 -2.71 10.23 4.47
CA PHE A 350 -3.63 10.74 3.47
C PHE A 350 -3.05 10.45 2.10
N ASP A 351 -3.86 9.90 1.22
CA ASP A 351 -3.52 9.60 -0.16
C ASP A 351 -4.52 10.26 -1.10
N SER A 352 -4.02 10.85 -2.18
CA SER A 352 -4.80 11.36 -3.30
C SER A 352 -4.12 10.98 -4.62
N ARG A 353 -4.73 11.31 -5.76
CA ARG A 353 -4.09 11.12 -7.07
C ARG A 353 -2.96 12.12 -7.38
N TYR A 354 -2.70 13.10 -6.52
CA TYR A 354 -1.62 14.09 -6.73
C TYR A 354 -0.48 13.97 -5.71
N TYR A 355 -0.75 13.48 -4.50
CA TYR A 355 0.27 13.29 -3.48
C TYR A 355 -0.23 12.37 -2.36
N ARG A 356 0.72 11.90 -1.56
CA ARG A 356 0.48 11.35 -0.23
C ARG A 356 1.16 12.19 0.84
N VAL A 357 0.68 12.11 2.08
CA VAL A 357 1.32 12.71 3.25
C VAL A 357 1.12 11.85 4.48
N ASN A 358 2.14 11.78 5.34
CA ASN A 358 2.01 11.21 6.68
C ASN A 358 2.31 12.20 7.81
N LEU A 359 1.35 12.32 8.71
CA LEU A 359 1.45 13.06 9.96
C LEU A 359 1.60 12.06 11.10
N LEU A 360 2.68 12.19 11.88
CA LEU A 360 2.94 11.34 13.05
C LEU A 360 3.04 12.21 14.29
N TRP A 361 2.15 11.95 15.25
CA TRP A 361 2.28 12.43 16.62
C TRP A 361 3.02 11.38 17.45
N ALA A 362 4.04 11.82 18.18
CA ALA A 362 4.77 11.02 19.15
C ALA A 362 5.08 11.90 20.36
N GLY A 363 4.75 11.43 21.57
CA GLY A 363 4.68 12.32 22.72
C GLY A 363 3.65 13.43 22.49
N ASP A 364 4.09 14.66 22.76
CA ASP A 364 3.28 15.86 22.58
C ASP A 364 3.59 16.62 21.28
N THR A 365 4.40 16.06 20.37
CA THR A 365 4.83 16.74 19.13
C THR A 365 4.29 16.11 17.86
N LEU A 366 4.19 16.91 16.80
CA LEU A 366 3.85 16.50 15.44
C LEU A 366 5.08 16.58 14.52
N ARG A 367 5.30 15.52 13.74
CA ARG A 367 6.22 15.47 12.60
C ARG A 367 5.45 15.07 11.34
N ILE A 368 5.53 15.87 10.27
CA ILE A 368 5.19 15.37 8.93
C ILE A 368 6.42 14.62 8.43
N ARG A 369 6.34 13.30 8.40
CA ARG A 369 7.50 12.45 8.07
C ARG A 369 7.52 11.97 6.63
N ASP A 370 6.44 12.16 5.87
CA ASP A 370 6.36 11.76 4.47
C ASP A 370 5.51 12.76 3.69
N ILE A 371 6.00 13.21 2.54
CA ILE A 371 5.25 13.88 1.48
C ILE A 371 5.88 13.41 0.16
N HIS A 372 5.13 12.65 -0.63
CA HIS A 372 5.50 12.29 -2.00
C HIS A 372 4.45 12.81 -2.97
N LEU A 373 4.91 13.39 -4.07
CA LEU A 373 4.07 13.89 -5.14
C LEU A 373 3.94 12.86 -6.26
N PHE A 374 2.81 12.94 -6.95
CA PHE A 374 2.50 12.13 -8.12
C PHE A 374 2.40 13.02 -9.35
N ASP A 375 2.99 12.57 -10.45
CA ASP A 375 2.87 13.19 -11.77
C ASP A 375 2.66 12.08 -12.79
N GLU A 376 1.48 12.04 -13.39
CA GLU A 376 1.10 10.98 -14.33
C GLU A 376 1.96 10.96 -15.60
N ARG A 377 2.80 11.99 -15.82
CA ARG A 377 3.73 12.09 -16.95
C ARG A 377 5.11 11.51 -16.65
N LEU A 378 5.41 11.12 -15.41
CA LEU A 378 6.66 10.46 -15.07
C LEU A 378 6.63 9.02 -15.61
N PRO A 379 7.37 8.68 -16.68
CA PRO A 379 7.41 7.31 -17.16
C PRO A 379 8.15 6.43 -16.16
N SER A 380 7.69 5.19 -16.03
CA SER A 380 8.43 4.16 -15.33
C SER A 380 9.69 3.78 -16.12
N PRO A 381 10.76 3.31 -15.45
CA PRO A 381 11.96 2.80 -16.13
C PRO A 381 11.68 1.59 -17.04
N TYR A 382 10.53 0.93 -16.87
CA TYR A 382 10.17 -0.32 -17.51
C TYR A 382 9.16 -0.17 -18.65
N LEU A 383 8.70 1.06 -18.93
CA LEU A 383 7.68 1.34 -19.94
C LEU A 383 8.05 0.76 -21.31
N ASN A 384 9.26 1.09 -21.78
CA ASN A 384 9.74 0.68 -23.10
C ASN A 384 10.98 -0.22 -23.05
N THR A 385 11.68 -0.26 -21.91
CA THR A 385 12.98 -0.91 -21.77
C THR A 385 12.91 -2.06 -20.78
N PRO A 386 13.40 -3.26 -21.14
CA PRO A 386 13.51 -4.36 -20.19
C PRO A 386 14.50 -4.05 -19.07
N LEU A 387 14.16 -4.44 -17.85
CA LEU A 387 15.10 -4.50 -16.74
C LEU A 387 16.18 -5.55 -17.04
N THR A 388 17.45 -5.14 -16.94
CA THR A 388 18.60 -6.04 -17.12
C THR A 388 19.21 -6.49 -15.80
N GLY A 389 19.04 -5.70 -14.72
CA GLY A 389 19.58 -5.98 -13.39
C GLY A 389 18.72 -6.91 -12.54
N ASN A 390 19.28 -7.43 -11.46
CA ASN A 390 18.59 -8.38 -10.58
C ASN A 390 17.55 -7.73 -9.65
N ALA A 391 17.48 -6.39 -9.61
CA ALA A 391 16.59 -5.65 -8.74
C ALA A 391 15.74 -4.65 -9.51
N ALA A 392 14.48 -4.49 -9.10
CA ALA A 392 13.55 -3.50 -9.66
C ALA A 392 13.28 -2.38 -8.65
N ALA A 393 12.97 -1.19 -9.13
CA ALA A 393 12.61 -0.07 -8.30
C ALA A 393 11.51 0.76 -8.97
N PHE A 394 10.45 1.03 -8.22
CA PHE A 394 9.55 2.13 -8.49
C PHE A 394 9.72 3.21 -7.43
N TYR A 395 9.78 4.44 -7.91
CA TYR A 395 9.81 5.62 -7.09
C TYR A 395 8.77 6.63 -7.56
N THR A 396 8.35 7.49 -6.63
CA THR A 396 7.61 8.72 -6.93
C THR A 396 8.49 9.93 -6.59
N LEU A 397 7.90 11.12 -6.42
CA LEU A 397 8.64 12.38 -6.31
C LEU A 397 8.69 12.86 -4.84
N PRO A 398 9.81 12.65 -4.12
CA PRO A 398 9.89 12.97 -2.69
C PRO A 398 9.97 14.48 -2.42
N PHE A 399 9.08 15.01 -1.59
CA PHE A 399 9.20 16.37 -1.04
C PHE A 399 9.58 16.35 0.45
N VAL A 400 9.15 15.31 1.17
CA VAL A 400 9.61 14.94 2.50
C VAL A 400 9.74 13.42 2.54
N ASP A 401 10.95 12.89 2.78
CA ASP A 401 11.18 11.45 2.92
C ASP A 401 11.88 11.16 4.24
N GLY A 402 11.07 10.92 5.27
CA GLY A 402 11.55 10.68 6.63
C GLY A 402 12.35 9.38 6.75
N TYR A 403 12.16 8.41 5.87
CA TYR A 403 12.88 7.15 5.94
C TYR A 403 14.30 7.29 5.35
N LEU A 404 14.40 7.78 4.12
CA LEU A 404 15.68 7.88 3.41
C LEU A 404 16.52 9.08 3.83
N TRP A 405 15.90 10.10 4.43
CA TRP A 405 16.64 11.29 4.87
C TRP A 405 16.99 11.27 6.36
N SER A 406 16.61 10.23 7.10
CA SER A 406 17.02 10.05 8.50
C SER A 406 18.35 9.30 8.63
N ASP A 407 18.98 9.46 9.79
CA ASP A 407 20.04 8.56 10.26
C ASP A 407 19.90 8.31 11.77
N ALA A 408 20.90 7.66 12.38
CA ALA A 408 20.88 7.33 13.80
C ALA A 408 20.81 8.57 14.73
N SER A 409 21.14 9.76 14.23
CA SER A 409 21.20 11.01 14.99
C SER A 409 20.09 12.00 14.64
N VAL A 410 19.55 11.94 13.42
CA VAL A 410 18.54 12.87 12.93
C VAL A 410 17.34 12.11 12.37
N LEU A 411 16.16 12.37 12.95
CA LEU A 411 14.89 11.97 12.36
C LEU A 411 14.39 13.06 11.41
N ALA A 412 14.37 12.74 10.12
CA ALA A 412 13.95 13.67 9.08
C ALA A 412 12.44 13.89 9.06
N GLY A 413 12.03 15.08 8.64
CA GLY A 413 10.62 15.48 8.57
C GLY A 413 10.40 16.95 8.90
N LEU A 414 9.20 17.44 8.64
CA LEU A 414 8.79 18.80 9.01
C LEU A 414 8.35 18.83 10.48
N CYS A 415 9.06 19.63 11.26
CA CYS A 415 8.77 19.88 12.66
C CYS A 415 8.23 21.30 12.85
N PHE A 416 7.20 21.45 13.70
CA PHE A 416 6.52 22.73 13.92
C PHE A 416 7.07 23.45 15.14
N LYS A 417 7.32 24.76 15.03
CA LYS A 417 7.98 25.56 16.08
C LYS A 417 7.35 26.95 16.24
N VAL A 418 7.51 27.52 17.44
CA VAL A 418 7.34 28.96 17.73
C VAL A 418 8.67 29.47 18.28
N GLY A 419 9.31 30.41 17.57
CA GLY A 419 10.67 30.83 17.90
C GLY A 419 11.63 29.62 17.84
N THR A 420 12.25 29.28 18.97
CA THR A 420 13.16 28.13 19.09
C THR A 420 12.50 26.90 19.72
N VAL A 421 11.24 26.99 20.11
CA VAL A 421 10.55 25.95 20.88
C VAL A 421 9.65 25.13 19.95
N ALA A 422 9.67 23.80 20.10
CA ALA A 422 8.75 22.91 19.41
C ALA A 422 7.30 23.17 19.84
N LEU A 423 6.39 23.19 18.87
CA LEU A 423 4.96 23.18 19.17
C LEU A 423 4.59 21.83 19.77
N LYS A 424 3.83 21.90 20.87
CA LYS A 424 3.32 20.75 21.60
C LYS A 424 1.81 20.85 21.71
N GLY A 425 1.16 19.70 21.82
CA GLY A 425 -0.29 19.61 21.87
C GLY A 425 -0.80 18.28 22.43
N GLY A 426 -2.12 18.17 22.48
CA GLY A 426 -2.82 16.95 22.86
C GLY A 426 -3.10 16.03 21.68
N ASP A 427 -4.09 15.16 21.85
CA ASP A 427 -4.50 14.21 20.81
C ASP A 427 -5.21 14.92 19.65
N PRO A 428 -4.91 14.54 18.39
CA PRO A 428 -5.57 15.11 17.23
C PRO A 428 -7.00 14.57 17.08
N ILE A 429 -7.89 15.41 16.57
CA ILE A 429 -9.24 15.04 16.14
C ILE A 429 -9.24 15.02 14.62
N VAL A 430 -9.66 13.91 14.02
CA VAL A 430 -9.66 13.70 12.57
C VAL A 430 -11.08 13.45 12.09
N THR A 431 -11.51 14.17 11.06
CA THR A 431 -12.85 14.09 10.47
C THR A 431 -12.78 14.28 8.96
N SER A 432 -13.69 13.68 8.19
CA SER A 432 -13.89 13.97 6.77
C SER A 432 -15.27 14.62 6.53
N PRO A 433 -15.40 15.95 6.74
CA PRO A 433 -16.71 16.61 6.75
C PRO A 433 -17.41 16.60 5.39
N GLU A 434 -16.65 16.51 4.30
CA GLU A 434 -17.15 16.46 2.93
C GLU A 434 -16.25 15.55 2.07
N PRO A 435 -16.79 14.96 0.97
CA PRO A 435 -16.03 14.06 0.12
C PRO A 435 -14.74 14.71 -0.41
N GLY A 436 -13.62 14.01 -0.25
CA GLY A 436 -12.31 14.48 -0.73
C GLY A 436 -11.57 15.45 0.20
N HIS A 437 -12.15 15.82 1.34
CA HIS A 437 -11.54 16.73 2.31
C HIS A 437 -11.33 16.06 3.66
N LEU A 438 -10.08 16.03 4.13
CA LEU A 438 -9.72 15.59 5.48
C LEU A 438 -9.42 16.81 6.36
N HIS A 439 -10.09 16.89 7.50
CA HIS A 439 -9.95 17.97 8.47
C HIS A 439 -9.35 17.43 9.77
N ILE A 440 -8.20 17.96 10.16
CA ILE A 440 -7.48 17.57 11.37
C ILE A 440 -7.34 18.77 12.29
N VAL A 441 -7.76 18.60 13.55
CA VAL A 441 -7.58 19.59 14.61
C VAL A 441 -6.59 19.06 15.64
N TRP A 442 -5.50 19.78 15.85
CA TRP A 442 -4.52 19.50 16.88
C TRP A 442 -4.55 20.58 17.98
N PRO A 443 -5.11 20.28 19.16
CA PRO A 443 -5.12 21.22 20.28
C PRO A 443 -3.71 21.48 20.79
N LEU A 444 -3.31 22.76 20.93
CA LEU A 444 -1.96 23.13 21.33
C LEU A 444 -1.87 23.42 22.83
N THR A 445 -0.72 23.11 23.42
CA THR A 445 -0.39 23.35 24.83
C THR A 445 0.75 24.35 25.01
N THR A 446 1.70 24.42 24.06
CA THR A 446 2.78 25.44 24.08
C THR A 446 2.25 26.85 23.86
N VAL A 447 1.15 26.99 23.11
CA VAL A 447 0.50 28.26 22.80
C VAL A 447 -1.02 28.11 22.86
N PRO A 448 -1.78 29.16 23.20
CA PRO A 448 -3.24 29.09 23.19
C PRO A 448 -3.80 28.80 21.79
N GLY A 449 -4.79 27.90 21.72
CA GLY A 449 -5.54 27.62 20.51
C GLY A 449 -5.27 26.23 19.94
N LYS A 450 -5.39 26.11 18.62
CA LYS A 450 -5.31 24.85 17.89
C LYS A 450 -4.62 25.07 16.55
N MET A 451 -3.90 24.06 16.09
CA MET A 451 -3.45 23.96 14.71
C MET A 451 -4.49 23.17 13.91
N ILE A 452 -4.90 23.69 12.77
CA ILE A 452 -5.82 23.04 11.85
C ILE A 452 -5.04 22.64 10.60
N ILE A 453 -5.17 21.39 10.18
CA ILE A 453 -4.58 20.86 8.95
C ILE A 453 -5.73 20.35 8.08
N ASP A 454 -5.95 21.02 6.96
CA ASP A 454 -6.92 20.63 5.93
C ASP A 454 -6.16 20.03 4.74
N LEU A 455 -6.53 18.83 4.34
CA LEU A 455 -5.96 18.11 3.20
C LEU A 455 -7.06 17.87 2.17
N ASP A 456 -6.80 18.23 0.93
CA ASP A 456 -7.60 17.82 -0.22
C ASP A 456 -6.71 17.27 -1.33
N GLU A 457 -7.30 16.90 -2.47
CA GLU A 457 -6.56 16.30 -3.59
C GLU A 457 -5.32 17.10 -4.02
N ARG A 458 -5.30 18.43 -3.89
CA ARG A 458 -4.25 19.27 -4.46
C ARG A 458 -3.58 20.19 -3.45
N ARG A 459 -4.10 20.26 -2.22
CA ARG A 459 -3.67 21.24 -1.24
C ARG A 459 -3.40 20.64 0.13
N ILE A 460 -2.30 21.11 0.71
CA ILE A 460 -2.00 20.97 2.13
C ILE A 460 -2.14 22.37 2.73
N ARG A 461 -3.16 22.59 3.55
CA ARG A 461 -3.42 23.86 4.22
C ARG A 461 -3.25 23.70 5.72
N ILE A 462 -2.38 24.51 6.32
CA ILE A 462 -2.12 24.50 7.75
C ILE A 462 -2.39 25.89 8.30
N SER A 463 -3.16 25.98 9.39
CA SER A 463 -3.47 27.25 10.03
C SER A 463 -3.39 27.20 11.55
N CYS A 464 -2.90 28.27 12.15
CA CYS A 464 -2.87 28.47 13.60
C CYS A 464 -2.86 29.98 13.88
N THR A 465 -3.54 30.41 14.94
CA THR A 465 -3.62 31.81 15.35
C THR A 465 -2.32 32.31 15.99
N ALA A 466 -1.58 31.43 16.66
CA ALA A 466 -0.28 31.77 17.22
C ALA A 466 0.78 31.82 16.11
N PRO A 467 1.84 32.63 16.24
CA PRO A 467 2.97 32.59 15.31
C PRO A 467 3.62 31.20 15.29
N TRP A 468 3.88 30.67 14.10
CA TRP A 468 4.52 29.35 13.94
C TRP A 468 5.31 29.29 12.64
N PHE A 469 6.17 28.29 12.50
CA PHE A 469 6.75 27.86 11.21
C PHE A 469 6.99 26.35 11.24
N ALA A 470 7.10 25.74 10.05
CA ALA A 470 7.56 24.37 9.89
C ALA A 470 8.99 24.38 9.34
N GLU A 471 9.83 23.49 9.84
CA GLU A 471 11.23 23.36 9.42
C GLU A 471 11.55 21.91 9.13
N LEU A 472 12.11 21.67 7.94
CA LEU A 472 12.55 20.35 7.51
C LEU A 472 13.91 20.04 8.15
N ALA A 473 13.92 19.00 8.97
CA ALA A 473 15.14 18.33 9.39
C ALA A 473 15.47 17.20 8.40
N ALA A 474 16.75 17.01 8.11
CA ALA A 474 17.29 15.86 7.39
C ALA A 474 18.72 15.57 7.87
N SER A 475 19.17 14.33 7.70
CA SER A 475 20.57 13.97 7.88
C SER A 475 21.44 14.81 6.94
N PRO A 476 22.59 15.35 7.41
CA PRO A 476 23.56 16.00 6.54
C PRO A 476 24.12 15.10 5.42
N LYS A 477 23.95 13.77 5.53
CA LYS A 477 24.36 12.80 4.52
C LYS A 477 23.26 12.50 3.49
N ALA A 478 22.03 12.96 3.73
CA ALA A 478 20.91 12.72 2.83
C ALA A 478 21.12 13.49 1.52
N ALA A 479 20.96 12.79 0.40
CA ALA A 479 20.84 13.42 -0.90
C ALA A 479 19.42 13.97 -1.06
N LEU A 480 19.27 15.29 -1.01
CA LEU A 480 17.99 15.97 -1.12
C LEU A 480 17.74 16.41 -2.56
N PRO A 481 16.48 16.36 -3.05
CA PRO A 481 16.19 16.60 -4.46
C PRO A 481 16.06 18.10 -4.81
N PHE A 482 16.14 19.00 -3.84
CA PHE A 482 15.87 20.44 -4.03
C PHE A 482 16.93 21.12 -4.90
N THR A 483 16.48 21.78 -5.97
CA THR A 483 17.33 22.52 -6.91
C THR A 483 17.23 24.04 -6.74
N SER A 484 16.10 24.55 -6.25
CA SER A 484 15.91 25.97 -5.93
C SER A 484 14.83 26.16 -4.87
N VAL A 485 15.05 27.12 -3.96
CA VAL A 485 14.09 27.56 -2.96
C VAL A 485 13.83 29.05 -3.13
N THR A 486 12.62 29.40 -3.55
CA THR A 486 12.14 30.79 -3.65
C THR A 486 10.96 30.97 -2.69
N PRO A 487 10.60 32.21 -2.30
CA PRO A 487 9.48 32.44 -1.40
C PRO A 487 8.18 31.73 -1.80
N ASN A 488 7.88 31.62 -3.09
CA ASN A 488 6.60 31.07 -3.55
C ASN A 488 6.71 29.65 -4.11
N ARG A 489 7.92 29.09 -4.23
CA ARG A 489 8.13 27.79 -4.87
C ARG A 489 9.43 27.13 -4.47
N VAL A 490 9.37 25.82 -4.23
CA VAL A 490 10.53 24.93 -4.20
C VAL A 490 10.52 24.09 -5.48
N THR A 491 11.64 24.08 -6.20
CA THR A 491 11.86 23.17 -7.34
C THR A 491 12.78 22.03 -6.91
N ALA A 492 12.54 20.86 -7.49
CA ALA A 492 13.29 19.65 -7.20
C ALA A 492 13.50 18.82 -8.48
N SER A 493 14.49 17.93 -8.44
CA SER A 493 14.77 16.95 -9.48
C SER A 493 15.06 15.59 -8.85
N PHE A 494 14.41 14.55 -9.34
CA PHE A 494 14.57 13.18 -8.87
C PHE A 494 14.44 12.21 -10.04
N GLU A 495 15.36 11.26 -10.17
CA GLU A 495 15.44 10.32 -11.31
C GLU A 495 15.40 11.04 -12.69
N GLY A 496 16.01 12.23 -12.78
CA GLY A 496 16.02 13.05 -14.00
C GLY A 496 14.72 13.79 -14.30
N PHE A 497 13.69 13.66 -13.46
CA PHE A 497 12.41 14.34 -13.62
C PHE A 497 12.33 15.59 -12.72
N SER A 498 11.92 16.72 -13.31
CA SER A 498 11.80 18.00 -12.59
C SER A 498 10.37 18.21 -12.09
N TYR A 499 10.23 18.66 -10.85
CA TYR A 499 8.94 18.92 -10.20
C TYR A 499 9.07 20.07 -9.19
N GLY A 500 7.98 20.41 -8.50
CA GLY A 500 8.03 21.41 -7.45
C GLY A 500 6.72 21.57 -6.70
N VAL A 501 6.80 22.27 -5.57
CA VAL A 501 5.66 22.64 -4.72
C VAL A 501 5.59 24.15 -4.65
N SER A 502 4.39 24.70 -4.85
CA SER A 502 4.13 26.13 -4.74
C SER A 502 3.47 26.46 -3.41
N ALA A 503 3.87 27.57 -2.79
CA ALA A 503 3.13 28.18 -1.69
C ALA A 503 2.13 29.17 -2.30
N THR A 504 0.83 28.85 -2.23
CA THR A 504 -0.25 29.78 -2.62
C THR A 504 -0.52 30.81 -1.53
N ARG A 505 -0.15 30.49 -0.28
CA ARG A 505 -0.14 31.41 0.86
C ARG A 505 0.97 31.04 1.84
N GLY A 506 1.63 32.04 2.41
CA GLY A 506 2.87 31.83 3.15
C GLY A 506 4.07 31.78 2.22
N LYS A 507 5.25 31.41 2.76
CA LYS A 507 6.48 31.41 1.98
C LYS A 507 7.46 30.31 2.39
N PHE A 508 8.27 29.90 1.44
CA PHE A 508 9.48 29.11 1.68
C PHE A 508 10.69 30.01 1.93
N SER A 509 11.66 29.49 2.67
CA SER A 509 13.01 30.04 2.73
C SER A 509 13.99 28.92 3.02
N GLU A 510 15.27 29.20 2.82
CA GLU A 510 16.31 28.34 3.37
C GLU A 510 16.23 28.35 4.90
N GLY A 511 16.50 27.19 5.50
CA GLY A 511 16.54 26.94 6.94
C GLY A 511 17.72 26.02 7.24
N SER A 512 17.54 25.03 8.12
CA SER A 512 18.45 23.88 8.18
C SER A 512 18.47 23.11 6.85
N VAL A 513 17.31 23.01 6.22
CA VAL A 513 17.10 22.46 4.87
C VAL A 513 16.09 23.33 4.15
N LEU A 514 14.85 23.33 4.64
CA LEU A 514 13.73 24.09 4.10
C LEU A 514 12.88 24.60 5.26
N ARG A 515 12.48 25.87 5.22
CA ARG A 515 11.55 26.46 6.18
C ARG A 515 10.29 26.93 5.47
N MET A 516 9.14 26.66 6.07
CA MET A 516 7.82 27.10 5.61
C MET A 516 7.24 28.04 6.66
N THR A 517 7.00 29.29 6.28
CA THR A 517 6.46 30.32 7.17
C THR A 517 5.06 30.72 6.73
N PRO A 518 4.05 30.69 7.62
CA PRO A 518 2.69 31.09 7.29
C PRO A 518 2.57 32.60 7.05
N GLU A 519 1.60 32.99 6.24
CA GLU A 519 1.16 34.37 6.05
C GLU A 519 -0.18 34.58 6.76
N ASN A 520 -0.22 35.52 7.71
CA ASN A 520 -1.39 35.78 8.55
C ASN A 520 -1.92 34.48 9.19
N GLY A 521 -1.00 33.66 9.74
CA GLY A 521 -1.30 32.41 10.43
C GLY A 521 -1.62 31.20 9.54
N VAL A 522 -1.61 31.35 8.22
CA VAL A 522 -1.94 30.28 7.26
C VAL A 522 -0.79 29.99 6.31
N LEU A 523 -0.47 28.71 6.15
CA LEU A 523 0.38 28.17 5.09
C LEU A 523 -0.51 27.34 4.17
N GLU A 524 -0.42 27.56 2.86
CA GLU A 524 -1.13 26.74 1.88
C GLU A 524 -0.17 26.33 0.76
N LEU A 525 -0.04 25.03 0.56
CA LEU A 525 0.82 24.42 -0.44
C LEU A 525 -0.05 23.81 -1.55
N ASN A 526 0.32 24.05 -2.80
CA ASN A 526 -0.25 23.37 -3.96
C ASN A 526 0.71 22.26 -4.41
N THR A 527 0.20 21.02 -4.44
CA THR A 527 0.92 19.80 -4.78
C THR A 527 0.62 19.29 -6.20
N ALA A 528 -0.28 19.94 -6.94
CA ALA A 528 -0.58 19.56 -8.31
C ALA A 528 0.60 19.83 -9.25
N PRO A 529 0.89 18.94 -10.22
CA PRO A 529 1.91 19.18 -11.23
C PRO A 529 1.59 20.37 -12.13
N TYR A 530 2.65 20.91 -12.74
CA TYR A 530 2.60 22.02 -13.69
C TYR A 530 2.11 21.60 -15.07
#